data_AF-A0A359H6C8-F1
#
_entry.id   AF-A0A359H6C8-F1
#
_cell.length_a   1.000
_cell.length_b   1.000
_cell.length_c   1.000
_cell.angle_alpha   90.00
_cell.angle_beta   90.00
_cell.angle_gamma   90.00
#
_symmetry.space_group_name_H-M   'P 1'
#
loop_
_entity.id
_entity.type
_entity.pdbx_description
1 polymer ?
#
loop_
_entity_poly.entity_id
_entity_poly.type
_entity_poly.pdbx_seq_one_letter_code
_entity_poly.pdbx_strand_id
1 'polypeptide(L)'
;MGSWKVRWGINRLNYKVPPGLYGIGDPVEDSPVLVTANYKMTFDRLRKELSGVNAWVLVINTRGINVWCSAGKGTFSATEIARMIAMTNLSWIVSHRTLILPQLSAVGVAAHRLLKMSGFRVVYGPVRACDIPDFLGAGMKASPQMRRVNFGFADRLVLIPMELSRIIIPVVAVYLIIFIINLLKIWSVSFLATLPYFGAIITGCVLTPALLPWIPGRSFAWKGWLLGLLWSIAVVLYSFPAMPYAWNRTLVYLFILPALSSYLAVNFTGASTFTSLSGVQRELRVALPAAIFSAGLGVVLLVLNQFVL
;
A
#
# COMPACT_ATOMS: atom_id res chain seq x y z
N MET A 1 -15.24 7.43 9.52
CA MET A 1 -15.74 6.33 8.64
C MET A 1 -15.12 6.30 7.24
N GLY A 2 -15.01 7.42 6.50
CA GLY A 2 -14.50 7.43 5.12
C GLY A 2 -13.07 6.86 4.94
N SER A 3 -12.11 7.30 5.77
CA SER A 3 -10.72 6.79 5.71
C SER A 3 -10.63 5.28 5.92
N TRP A 4 -11.48 4.70 6.78
CA TRP A 4 -11.52 3.26 7.00
C TRP A 4 -11.99 2.53 5.73
N LYS A 5 -13.12 2.93 5.16
CA LYS A 5 -13.66 2.33 3.91
C LYS A 5 -12.60 2.25 2.80
N VAL A 6 -11.82 3.32 2.64
CA VAL A 6 -10.80 3.40 1.59
C VAL A 6 -9.59 2.50 1.86
N ARG A 7 -9.25 2.23 3.12
CA ARG A 7 -8.24 1.24 3.49
C ARG A 7 -8.67 -0.19 3.16
N TRP A 8 -9.97 -0.44 3.13
CA TRP A 8 -10.58 -1.69 2.65
C TRP A 8 -10.88 -1.68 1.14
N GLY A 9 -10.32 -0.71 0.39
CA GLY A 9 -10.52 -0.61 -1.06
C GLY A 9 -11.88 -0.06 -1.50
N ILE A 10 -12.81 0.21 -0.57
CA ILE A 10 -14.18 0.62 -0.89
C ILE A 10 -14.20 2.07 -1.37
N ASN A 11 -14.69 2.28 -2.60
CA ASN A 11 -14.79 3.58 -3.28
C ASN A 11 -13.47 4.38 -3.30
N ARG A 12 -12.33 3.69 -3.23
CA ARG A 12 -11.01 4.31 -3.11
C ARG A 12 -10.68 5.26 -4.27
N LEU A 13 -11.04 4.87 -5.49
CA LEU A 13 -10.72 5.63 -6.71
C LEU A 13 -11.48 6.95 -6.82
N ASN A 14 -12.62 7.09 -6.13
CA ASN A 14 -13.42 8.31 -6.13
C ASN A 14 -13.34 9.10 -4.82
N TYR A 15 -12.43 8.72 -3.89
CA TYR A 15 -12.27 9.41 -2.61
C TYR A 15 -11.43 10.68 -2.75
N LYS A 16 -12.01 11.70 -3.38
CA LYS A 16 -11.34 12.95 -3.76
C LYS A 16 -12.05 14.19 -3.22
N VAL A 17 -11.29 15.28 -3.11
CA VAL A 17 -11.81 16.65 -2.94
C VAL A 17 -11.68 17.40 -4.28
N PRO A 18 -12.51 18.43 -4.55
CA PRO A 18 -12.29 19.30 -5.71
C PRO A 18 -10.89 19.93 -5.65
N PRO A 19 -10.14 20.00 -6.77
CA PRO A 19 -8.94 20.82 -6.86
C PRO A 19 -9.30 22.30 -6.71
N GLY A 20 -8.43 23.09 -6.07
CA GLY A 20 -8.70 24.51 -5.82
C GLY A 20 -7.87 25.07 -4.67
N LEU A 21 -8.15 26.31 -4.31
CA LEU A 21 -7.56 26.98 -3.16
C LEU A 21 -8.57 26.96 -2.00
N TYR A 22 -8.10 26.54 -0.82
CA TYR A 22 -8.92 26.45 0.38
C TYR A 22 -8.29 27.29 1.49
N GLY A 23 -9.10 28.07 2.20
CA GLY A 23 -8.65 28.74 3.42
C GLY A 23 -8.85 27.85 4.65
N ILE A 24 -7.84 27.78 5.51
CA ILE A 24 -7.91 27.16 6.84
C ILE A 24 -7.77 28.25 7.89
N GLY A 25 -8.67 28.27 8.87
CA GLY A 25 -8.77 29.37 9.83
C GLY A 25 -9.25 30.65 9.14
N ASP A 26 -8.57 31.75 9.42
CA ASP A 26 -8.79 33.04 8.77
C ASP A 26 -7.49 33.50 8.08
N PRO A 27 -7.16 32.93 6.91
CA PRO A 27 -5.91 33.23 6.22
C PRO A 27 -5.97 34.60 5.55
N VAL A 28 -4.90 35.36 5.75
CA VAL A 28 -4.67 36.69 5.19
C VAL A 28 -3.58 36.63 4.10
N GLU A 29 -3.21 37.77 3.53
CA GLU A 29 -2.31 37.85 2.37
C GLU A 29 -0.87 37.37 2.64
N ASP A 30 -0.39 37.45 3.88
CA ASP A 30 0.93 36.96 4.30
C ASP A 30 0.90 35.52 4.85
N SER A 31 -0.28 34.89 4.91
CA SER A 31 -0.44 33.53 5.42
C SER A 31 0.21 32.49 4.51
N PRO A 32 0.84 31.43 5.08
CA PRO A 32 1.56 30.43 4.32
C PRO A 32 0.67 29.66 3.34
N VAL A 33 1.23 29.31 2.18
CA VAL A 33 0.56 28.47 1.17
C VAL A 33 1.11 27.05 1.20
N LEU A 34 0.30 26.10 1.67
CA LEU A 34 0.59 24.67 1.71
C LEU A 34 0.02 23.97 0.48
N VAL A 35 0.81 23.16 -0.20
CA VAL A 35 0.37 22.42 -1.40
C VAL A 35 0.07 20.97 -1.06
N THR A 36 -1.04 20.43 -1.54
CA THR A 36 -1.43 19.03 -1.30
C THR A 36 -2.11 18.39 -2.50
N ALA A 37 -2.33 17.09 -2.44
CA ALA A 37 -3.00 16.30 -3.47
C ALA A 37 -4.52 16.24 -3.21
N ASN A 38 -5.32 16.16 -4.28
CA ASN A 38 -6.79 16.07 -4.16
C ASN A 38 -7.33 14.71 -3.69
N TYR A 39 -6.47 13.77 -3.30
CA TYR A 39 -6.89 12.58 -2.59
C TYR A 39 -7.39 12.97 -1.19
N LYS A 40 -8.67 12.76 -0.91
CA LYS A 40 -9.35 13.30 0.28
C LYS A 40 -8.68 12.87 1.58
N MET A 41 -8.12 11.66 1.65
CA MET A 41 -7.39 11.21 2.83
C MET A 41 -6.08 11.96 3.08
N THR A 42 -5.38 12.38 2.02
CA THR A 42 -4.20 13.26 2.14
C THR A 42 -4.63 14.64 2.63
N PHE A 43 -5.67 15.21 2.00
CA PHE A 43 -6.21 16.52 2.35
C PHE A 43 -6.69 16.56 3.81
N ASP A 44 -7.52 15.61 4.23
CA ASP A 44 -8.07 15.54 5.58
C ASP A 44 -6.96 15.38 6.63
N ARG A 45 -5.89 14.64 6.32
CA ARG A 45 -4.72 14.50 7.19
C ARG A 45 -3.92 15.78 7.33
N LEU A 46 -3.76 16.54 6.25
CA LEU A 46 -3.14 17.86 6.32
C LEU A 46 -4.00 18.79 7.18
N ARG A 47 -5.28 18.92 6.82
CA ARG A 47 -6.23 19.81 7.50
C ARG A 47 -6.33 19.55 9.00
N LYS A 48 -6.30 18.28 9.43
CA LYS A 48 -6.36 17.91 10.85
C LYS A 48 -5.24 18.55 11.66
N GLU A 49 -4.05 18.68 11.10
CA GLU A 49 -2.84 19.17 11.78
C GLU A 49 -2.69 20.70 11.69
N LEU A 50 -3.61 21.39 11.00
CA LEU A 50 -3.63 22.85 10.85
C LEU A 50 -4.59 23.53 11.83
N SER A 51 -5.02 22.84 12.89
CA SER A 51 -5.83 23.46 13.93
C SER A 51 -5.05 24.60 14.59
N GLY A 52 -5.59 25.82 14.57
CA GLY A 52 -4.92 27.02 15.09
C GLY A 52 -3.89 27.64 14.13
N VAL A 53 -3.80 27.16 12.89
CA VAL A 53 -2.94 27.74 11.85
C VAL A 53 -3.81 28.38 10.77
N ASN A 54 -3.60 29.68 10.52
CA ASN A 54 -4.18 30.38 9.38
C ASN A 54 -3.31 30.11 8.15
N ALA A 55 -3.85 29.39 7.16
CA ALA A 55 -3.08 29.00 5.98
C ALA A 55 -3.96 28.82 4.74
N TRP A 56 -3.37 29.11 3.59
CA TRP A 56 -3.92 28.74 2.29
C TRP A 56 -3.49 27.32 1.93
N VAL A 57 -4.42 26.49 1.48
CA VAL A 57 -4.17 25.12 1.02
C VAL A 57 -4.49 25.00 -0.47
N LEU A 58 -3.45 24.91 -1.29
CA LEU A 58 -3.57 24.69 -2.73
C LEU A 58 -3.66 23.20 -3.03
N VAL A 59 -4.83 22.75 -3.48
CA VAL A 59 -5.15 21.35 -3.75
C VAL A 59 -4.97 21.05 -5.23
N ILE A 60 -3.99 20.18 -5.53
CA ILE A 60 -3.57 19.80 -6.88
C ILE A 60 -4.40 18.63 -7.40
N ASN A 61 -4.78 18.67 -8.68
CA ASN A 61 -5.54 17.59 -9.31
C ASN A 61 -4.67 16.36 -9.60
N THR A 62 -4.58 15.47 -8.62
CA THR A 62 -3.83 14.21 -8.75
C THR A 62 -4.71 13.02 -9.09
N ARG A 63 -5.94 13.26 -9.56
CA ARG A 63 -6.95 12.24 -9.86
C ARG A 63 -7.22 11.30 -8.68
N GLY A 64 -7.22 11.83 -7.46
CA GLY A 64 -7.46 11.04 -6.24
C GLY A 64 -6.29 10.16 -5.82
N ILE A 65 -5.06 10.49 -6.21
CA ILE A 65 -3.83 9.78 -5.81
C ILE A 65 -3.07 10.61 -4.76
N ASN A 66 -2.46 9.97 -3.75
CA ASN A 66 -1.67 10.66 -2.74
C ASN A 66 -0.44 11.39 -3.32
N VAL A 67 0.20 12.28 -2.55
CA VAL A 67 1.33 13.10 -3.02
C VAL A 67 2.48 12.28 -3.58
N TRP A 68 2.97 11.28 -2.87
CA TRP A 68 4.18 10.55 -3.28
C TRP A 68 3.95 9.73 -4.56
N CYS A 69 2.86 8.96 -4.62
CA CYS A 69 2.51 8.16 -5.78
C CYS A 69 2.18 9.04 -7.00
N SER A 70 1.49 10.17 -6.79
CA SER A 70 1.13 11.08 -7.88
C SER A 70 2.33 11.87 -8.41
N ALA A 71 3.30 12.20 -7.55
CA ALA A 71 4.56 12.80 -7.95
C ALA A 71 5.40 11.83 -8.81
N GLY A 72 5.53 10.58 -8.37
CA GLY A 72 6.20 9.54 -9.17
C GLY A 72 5.50 9.24 -10.51
N LYS A 73 4.18 9.42 -10.58
CA LYS A 73 3.39 9.30 -11.82
C LYS A 73 3.35 10.57 -12.68
N GLY A 74 3.85 11.71 -12.18
CA GLY A 74 3.86 13.00 -12.89
C GLY A 74 2.55 13.81 -12.84
N THR A 75 1.53 13.35 -12.09
CA THR A 75 0.26 14.11 -11.92
C THR A 75 0.35 15.15 -10.81
N PHE A 76 1.26 14.98 -9.86
CA PHE A 76 1.69 16.06 -8.96
C PHE A 76 3.03 16.58 -9.47
N SER A 77 2.99 17.63 -10.30
CA SER A 77 4.15 18.11 -11.05
C SER A 77 4.21 19.64 -11.09
N ALA A 78 5.38 20.18 -11.45
CA ALA A 78 5.56 21.64 -11.56
C ALA A 78 4.56 22.28 -12.54
N THR A 79 4.25 21.61 -13.65
CA THR A 79 3.28 22.09 -14.65
C THR A 79 1.87 22.13 -14.10
N GLU A 80 1.44 21.08 -13.39
CA GLU A 80 0.14 21.01 -12.75
C GLU A 80 -0.02 22.09 -11.68
N ILE A 81 1.00 22.27 -10.84
CA ILE A 81 1.01 23.29 -9.79
C ILE A 81 0.95 24.69 -10.40
N ALA A 82 1.77 24.99 -11.42
CA ALA A 82 1.75 26.29 -12.10
C ALA A 82 0.37 26.59 -12.70
N ARG A 83 -0.30 25.59 -13.28
CA ARG A 83 -1.66 25.75 -13.78
C ARG A 83 -2.66 26.04 -12.66
N MET A 84 -2.56 25.33 -11.53
CA MET A 84 -3.43 25.57 -10.39
C MET A 84 -3.22 26.96 -9.77
N ILE A 85 -1.99 27.47 -9.73
CA ILE A 85 -1.70 28.86 -9.31
C ILE A 85 -2.42 29.86 -10.21
N ALA A 86 -2.36 29.67 -11.53
CA ALA A 86 -3.04 30.54 -12.49
C ALA A 86 -4.56 30.45 -12.37
N MET A 87 -5.12 29.23 -12.32
CA MET A 87 -6.58 29.01 -12.22
C MET A 87 -7.19 29.56 -10.93
N THR A 88 -6.43 29.58 -9.83
CA THR A 88 -6.89 30.07 -8.53
C THR A 88 -6.55 31.55 -8.31
N ASN A 89 -5.88 32.20 -9.26
CA ASN A 89 -5.39 33.57 -9.10
C ASN A 89 -4.58 33.78 -7.81
N LEU A 90 -3.86 32.75 -7.35
CA LEU A 90 -3.13 32.78 -6.06
C LEU A 90 -2.19 33.99 -5.97
N SER A 91 -1.64 34.41 -7.11
CA SER A 91 -0.82 35.61 -7.28
C SER A 91 -1.41 36.92 -6.77
N TRP A 92 -2.73 37.00 -6.66
CA TRP A 92 -3.49 38.17 -6.22
C TRP A 92 -4.04 38.00 -4.80
N ILE A 93 -3.95 36.79 -4.24
CA ILE A 93 -4.50 36.43 -2.93
C ILE A 93 -3.42 36.53 -1.85
N VAL A 94 -2.16 36.25 -2.20
CA VAL A 94 -1.02 36.34 -1.28
C VAL A 94 -0.01 37.39 -1.72
N SER A 95 0.56 38.11 -0.76
CA SER A 95 1.57 39.16 -0.96
C SER A 95 2.97 38.59 -1.24
N HIS A 96 3.18 37.30 -0.98
CA HIS A 96 4.45 36.61 -1.15
C HIS A 96 4.44 35.58 -2.29
N ARG A 97 5.64 35.15 -2.71
CA ARG A 97 5.83 34.16 -3.79
C ARG A 97 6.48 32.88 -3.30
N THR A 98 5.94 32.28 -2.23
CA THR A 98 6.49 31.05 -1.62
C THR A 98 5.41 29.98 -1.47
N LEU A 99 5.71 28.75 -1.90
CA LEU A 99 4.87 27.58 -1.74
C LEU A 99 5.57 26.55 -0.85
N ILE A 100 4.84 25.99 0.10
CA ILE A 100 5.31 24.91 0.96
C ILE A 100 4.82 23.58 0.39
N LEU A 101 5.74 22.80 -0.18
CA LEU A 101 5.45 21.50 -0.77
C LEU A 101 5.80 20.37 0.21
N PRO A 102 5.06 19.24 0.21
CA PRO A 102 5.43 18.08 1.02
C PRO A 102 6.77 17.51 0.57
N GLN A 103 7.60 17.03 1.50
CA GLN A 103 8.95 16.54 1.18
C GLN A 103 8.96 15.47 0.06
N LEU A 104 7.97 14.57 0.05
CA LEU A 104 7.87 13.46 -0.90
C LEU A 104 7.38 13.86 -2.30
N SER A 105 7.03 15.12 -2.53
CA SER A 105 6.71 15.59 -3.88
C SER A 105 7.95 15.93 -4.71
N ALA A 106 9.13 16.01 -4.10
CA ALA A 106 10.38 16.41 -4.76
C ALA A 106 10.74 15.51 -5.96
N VAL A 107 10.28 14.25 -5.97
CA VAL A 107 10.49 13.31 -7.09
C VAL A 107 9.72 13.71 -8.36
N GLY A 108 8.65 14.50 -8.24
CA GLY A 108 7.80 14.94 -9.36
C GLY A 108 7.85 16.44 -9.63
N VAL A 109 8.42 17.24 -8.72
CA VAL A 109 8.43 18.70 -8.81
C VAL A 109 9.86 19.23 -8.84
N ALA A 110 10.28 19.72 -10.01
CA ALA A 110 11.52 20.49 -10.13
C ALA A 110 11.27 21.94 -9.70
N ALA A 111 11.79 22.33 -8.54
CA ALA A 111 11.58 23.67 -7.95
C ALA A 111 11.98 24.81 -8.89
N HIS A 112 13.11 24.68 -9.58
CA HIS A 112 13.58 25.69 -10.54
C HIS A 112 12.65 25.84 -11.75
N ARG A 113 11.98 24.75 -12.20
CA ARG A 113 11.01 24.83 -13.29
C ARG A 113 9.74 25.52 -12.83
N LEU A 114 9.25 25.18 -11.63
CA LEU A 114 8.06 25.84 -11.08
C LEU A 114 8.30 27.35 -10.87
N LEU A 115 9.48 27.74 -10.39
CA LEU A 115 9.87 29.14 -10.26
C LEU A 115 9.84 29.86 -11.62
N LYS A 116 10.44 29.28 -12.67
CA LYS A 116 10.41 29.87 -14.02
C LYS A 116 9.00 30.00 -14.59
N MET A 117 8.11 29.05 -14.30
CA MET A 117 6.75 29.04 -14.86
C MET A 117 5.76 29.94 -14.11
N SER A 118 5.92 30.09 -12.80
CA SER A 118 4.91 30.72 -11.93
C SER A 118 5.41 31.91 -11.11
N GLY A 119 6.73 32.12 -11.04
CA GLY A 119 7.34 33.09 -10.13
C GLY A 119 7.35 32.65 -8.66
N PHE A 120 6.73 31.53 -8.30
CA PHE A 120 6.72 31.02 -6.92
C PHE A 120 7.95 30.16 -6.62
N ARG A 121 8.64 30.51 -5.53
CA ARG A 121 9.69 29.70 -4.93
C ARG A 121 9.07 28.54 -4.14
N VAL A 122 9.71 27.38 -4.23
CA VAL A 122 9.34 26.20 -3.43
C VAL A 122 10.19 26.12 -2.18
N VAL A 123 9.53 25.90 -1.05
CA VAL A 123 10.15 25.39 0.17
C VAL A 123 9.60 24.00 0.42
N TYR A 124 10.48 23.02 0.64
CA TYR A 124 10.05 21.67 1.01
C TYR A 124 9.83 21.59 2.51
N GLY A 125 8.58 21.38 2.89
CA GLY A 125 8.15 21.11 4.26
C GLY A 125 8.41 19.67 4.68
N PRO A 126 7.87 19.25 5.84
CA PRO A 126 8.10 17.92 6.41
C PRO A 126 7.47 16.79 5.60
N VAL A 127 7.86 15.55 5.91
CA VAL A 127 7.25 14.31 5.40
C VAL A 127 5.87 14.09 6.02
N ARG A 128 5.72 14.34 7.32
CA ARG A 128 4.48 14.12 8.08
C ARG A 128 3.79 15.47 8.31
N ALA A 129 2.46 15.48 8.19
CA ALA A 129 1.69 16.71 8.35
C ALA A 129 1.67 17.24 9.80
N CYS A 130 1.82 16.36 10.80
CA CYS A 130 1.87 16.74 12.20
C CYS A 130 3.05 17.65 12.55
N ASP A 131 4.11 17.62 11.73
CA ASP A 131 5.30 18.42 11.95
C ASP A 131 5.19 19.84 11.34
N ILE A 132 4.07 20.15 10.65
CA ILE A 132 3.89 21.43 9.95
C ILE A 132 3.86 22.62 10.92
N PRO A 133 3.13 22.58 12.06
CA PRO A 133 3.14 23.69 13.01
C PRO A 133 4.55 24.02 13.51
N ASP A 134 5.32 23.02 13.93
CA ASP A 134 6.70 23.19 14.39
C ASP A 134 7.62 23.69 13.27
N PHE A 135 7.45 23.17 12.05
CA PHE A 135 8.18 23.63 10.87
C PHE A 135 7.92 25.11 10.56
N LEU A 136 6.67 25.57 10.66
CA LEU A 136 6.29 26.97 10.48
C LEU A 136 6.88 27.84 11.59
N GLY A 137 6.75 27.41 12.86
CA GLY A 137 7.33 28.10 14.02
C GLY A 137 8.86 28.21 13.96
N ALA A 138 9.53 27.25 13.34
CA ALA A 138 10.98 27.28 13.09
C ALA A 138 11.40 28.12 11.86
N GLY A 139 10.49 28.94 11.30
CA GLY A 139 10.77 29.79 10.14
C GLY A 139 10.93 29.01 8.84
N MET A 140 10.12 27.96 8.65
CA MET A 140 10.14 27.08 7.48
C MET A 140 11.47 26.31 7.29
N LYS A 141 12.13 25.96 8.39
CA LYS A 141 13.36 25.15 8.41
C LYS A 141 13.07 23.73 8.89
N ALA A 142 12.99 22.78 7.96
CA ALA A 142 12.75 21.37 8.28
C ALA A 142 13.98 20.72 8.93
N SER A 143 13.79 20.18 10.14
CA SER A 143 14.81 19.40 10.85
C SER A 143 15.16 18.09 10.11
N PRO A 144 16.32 17.47 10.38
CA PRO A 144 16.67 16.17 9.81
C PRO A 144 15.62 15.08 10.07
N GLN A 145 14.94 15.12 11.22
CA GLN A 145 13.91 14.16 11.62
C GLN A 145 12.65 14.32 10.76
N MET A 146 12.21 15.55 10.53
CA MET A 146 11.06 15.89 9.66
C MET A 146 11.21 15.40 8.21
N ARG A 147 12.46 15.15 7.77
CA ARG A 147 12.78 14.66 6.42
C ARG A 147 12.81 13.14 6.31
N ARG A 148 12.72 12.40 7.42
CA ARG A 148 12.79 10.93 7.43
C ARG A 148 11.40 10.30 7.39
N VAL A 149 11.27 9.23 6.61
CA VAL A 149 10.07 8.40 6.61
C VAL A 149 10.24 7.30 7.65
N ASN A 150 9.44 7.35 8.71
CA ASN A 150 9.28 6.22 9.62
C ASN A 150 8.25 5.24 9.04
N PHE A 151 8.61 3.96 8.97
CA PHE A 151 7.74 2.88 8.51
C PHE A 151 7.76 1.73 9.52
N GLY A 152 7.08 1.97 10.65
CA GLY A 152 7.06 1.08 11.81
C GLY A 152 6.05 -0.08 11.67
N PHE A 153 5.86 -0.82 12.76
CA PHE A 153 4.89 -1.92 12.83
C PHE A 153 3.46 -1.44 12.58
N ALA A 154 3.03 -0.36 13.25
CA ALA A 154 1.70 0.20 13.11
C ALA A 154 1.40 0.69 11.68
N ASP A 155 2.38 1.34 11.02
CA ASP A 155 2.21 1.80 9.63
C ASP A 155 1.93 0.62 8.69
N ARG A 156 2.56 -0.54 8.93
CA ARG A 156 2.34 -1.77 8.14
C ARG A 156 0.98 -2.37 8.37
N LEU A 157 0.57 -2.54 9.63
CA LEU A 157 -0.75 -3.10 9.97
C LEU A 157 -1.90 -2.31 9.34
N VAL A 158 -1.74 -1.00 9.31
CA VAL A 158 -2.72 -0.05 8.77
C VAL A 158 -2.88 -0.18 7.23
N LEU A 159 -1.97 -0.88 6.55
CA LEU A 159 -2.01 -1.18 5.10
C LEU A 159 -2.55 -2.58 4.78
N ILE A 160 -2.47 -3.53 5.72
CA ILE A 160 -2.94 -4.92 5.55
C ILE A 160 -4.40 -5.03 5.05
N PRO A 161 -5.38 -4.22 5.53
CA PRO A 161 -6.76 -4.30 5.03
C PRO A 161 -6.88 -4.16 3.51
N MET A 162 -5.99 -3.39 2.89
CA MET A 162 -6.00 -3.23 1.44
C MET A 162 -5.58 -4.53 0.75
N GLU A 163 -4.60 -5.24 1.29
CA GLU A 163 -4.17 -6.53 0.75
C GLU A 163 -5.24 -7.60 0.94
N LEU A 164 -5.91 -7.62 2.10
CA LEU A 164 -7.03 -8.52 2.35
C LEU A 164 -8.21 -8.25 1.40
N SER A 165 -8.55 -6.98 1.13
CA SER A 165 -9.64 -6.64 0.23
C SER A 165 -9.45 -7.17 -1.19
N ARG A 166 -8.19 -7.32 -1.65
CA ARG A 166 -7.85 -7.85 -2.98
C ARG A 166 -8.04 -9.37 -3.06
N ILE A 167 -7.84 -10.10 -1.96
CA ILE A 167 -7.93 -11.55 -1.93
C ILE A 167 -9.34 -12.07 -1.61
N ILE A 168 -10.20 -11.25 -1.00
CA ILE A 168 -11.59 -11.64 -0.67
C ILE A 168 -12.35 -12.13 -1.90
N ILE A 169 -12.31 -11.41 -3.03
CA ILE A 169 -13.09 -11.78 -4.23
C ILE A 169 -12.64 -13.16 -4.79
N PRO A 170 -11.33 -13.39 -5.04
CA PRO A 170 -10.85 -14.72 -5.44
C PRO A 170 -11.23 -15.83 -4.45
N VAL A 171 -11.11 -15.57 -3.14
CA VAL A 171 -11.44 -16.57 -2.10
C VAL A 171 -12.92 -16.92 -2.12
N VAL A 172 -13.81 -15.92 -2.18
CA VAL A 172 -15.26 -16.14 -2.27
C VAL A 172 -15.59 -16.93 -3.54
N ALA A 173 -14.97 -16.61 -4.68
CA ALA A 173 -15.17 -17.35 -5.92
C ALA A 173 -14.76 -18.83 -5.79
N VAL A 174 -13.60 -19.11 -5.17
CA VAL A 174 -13.14 -20.49 -4.92
C VAL A 174 -14.11 -21.24 -4.00
N TYR A 175 -14.58 -20.62 -2.91
CA TYR A 175 -15.56 -21.26 -2.02
C TYR A 175 -16.92 -21.49 -2.70
N LEU A 176 -17.35 -20.58 -3.58
CA LEU A 176 -18.58 -20.78 -4.36
C LEU A 176 -18.45 -21.96 -5.33
N ILE A 177 -17.29 -22.11 -5.98
CA ILE A 177 -17.01 -23.27 -6.85
C ILE A 177 -17.03 -24.57 -6.03
N ILE A 178 -16.36 -24.59 -4.87
CA ILE A 178 -16.37 -25.74 -3.95
C ILE A 178 -17.80 -26.06 -3.50
N PHE A 179 -18.61 -25.06 -3.20
CA PHE A 179 -20.02 -25.23 -2.83
C PHE A 179 -20.84 -25.87 -3.97
N ILE A 180 -20.69 -25.39 -5.21
CA ILE A 180 -21.38 -25.95 -6.38
C ILE A 180 -20.95 -27.40 -6.63
N ILE A 181 -19.64 -27.70 -6.54
CA ILE A 181 -19.11 -29.07 -6.72
C ILE A 181 -19.70 -30.03 -5.68
N ASN A 182 -19.77 -29.59 -4.42
CA ASN A 182 -20.41 -30.37 -3.35
C ASN A 182 -21.92 -30.55 -3.60
N LEU A 183 -22.63 -29.51 -4.05
CA LEU A 183 -24.07 -29.56 -4.33
C LEU A 183 -24.40 -30.54 -5.46
N LEU A 184 -23.58 -30.55 -6.51
CA LEU A 184 -23.70 -31.47 -7.64
C LEU A 184 -23.21 -32.88 -7.31
N LYS A 185 -22.71 -33.13 -6.08
CA LYS A 185 -22.11 -34.39 -5.63
C LYS A 185 -21.01 -34.91 -6.56
N ILE A 186 -20.34 -34.01 -7.29
CA ILE A 186 -19.24 -34.36 -8.19
C ILE A 186 -18.07 -34.84 -7.33
N TRP A 187 -17.67 -34.02 -6.34
CA TRP A 187 -16.66 -34.32 -5.32
C TRP A 187 -17.08 -33.75 -3.96
N SER A 188 -16.78 -34.47 -2.88
CA SER A 188 -17.02 -34.00 -1.51
C SER A 188 -15.77 -33.32 -0.93
N VAL A 189 -15.77 -32.00 -0.87
CA VAL A 189 -14.69 -31.21 -0.27
C VAL A 189 -15.17 -30.63 1.05
N SER A 190 -14.57 -31.09 2.16
CA SER A 190 -14.88 -30.57 3.51
C SER A 190 -14.32 -29.17 3.72
N PHE A 191 -15.07 -28.32 4.42
CA PHE A 191 -14.60 -27.00 4.86
C PHE A 191 -13.33 -27.08 5.72
N LEU A 192 -13.18 -28.13 6.55
CA LEU A 192 -11.97 -28.30 7.36
C LEU A 192 -10.71 -28.49 6.50
N ALA A 193 -10.86 -29.06 5.30
CA ALA A 193 -9.73 -29.26 4.37
C ALA A 193 -9.23 -27.94 3.75
N THR A 194 -10.01 -26.85 3.81
CA THR A 194 -9.60 -25.55 3.26
C THR A 194 -8.87 -24.67 4.28
N LEU A 195 -8.92 -25.00 5.58
CA LEU A 195 -8.26 -24.24 6.65
C LEU A 195 -6.74 -24.04 6.46
N PRO A 196 -5.95 -25.03 5.99
CA PRO A 196 -4.53 -24.83 5.71
C PRO A 196 -4.27 -23.72 4.68
N TYR A 197 -5.10 -23.61 3.65
CA TYR A 197 -5.00 -22.57 2.62
C TYR A 197 -5.39 -21.19 3.17
N PHE A 198 -6.40 -21.14 4.04
CA PHE A 198 -6.73 -19.90 4.76
C PHE A 198 -5.57 -19.43 5.63
N GLY A 199 -4.91 -20.34 6.35
CA GLY A 199 -3.71 -20.02 7.12
C GLY A 199 -2.56 -19.48 6.26
N ALA A 200 -2.37 -20.03 5.04
CA ALA A 200 -1.37 -19.54 4.10
C ALA A 200 -1.69 -18.12 3.57
N ILE A 201 -2.98 -17.77 3.44
CA ILE A 201 -3.41 -16.41 3.13
C ILE A 201 -3.07 -15.48 4.28
N ILE A 202 -3.34 -15.87 5.52
CA ILE A 202 -2.99 -15.09 6.71
C ILE A 202 -1.47 -14.92 6.84
N THR A 203 -0.67 -15.96 6.58
CA THR A 203 0.78 -15.85 6.65
C THR A 203 1.30 -14.85 5.61
N GLY A 204 0.85 -14.95 4.36
CA GLY A 204 1.32 -14.09 3.28
C GLY A 204 0.79 -12.65 3.36
N CYS A 205 -0.50 -12.45 3.63
CA CYS A 205 -1.13 -11.13 3.64
C CYS A 205 -1.01 -10.38 4.97
N VAL A 206 -0.87 -11.08 6.09
CA VAL A 206 -0.91 -10.48 7.43
C VAL A 206 0.43 -10.63 8.15
N LEU A 207 0.91 -11.85 8.37
CA LEU A 207 2.10 -12.09 9.18
C LEU A 207 3.38 -11.59 8.49
N THR A 208 3.55 -11.84 7.19
CA THR A 208 4.75 -11.39 6.46
C THR A 208 4.89 -9.86 6.47
N PRO A 209 3.85 -9.07 6.14
CA PRO A 209 3.92 -7.61 6.26
C PRO A 209 4.11 -7.11 7.70
N ALA A 210 3.44 -7.72 8.67
CA ALA A 210 3.55 -7.33 10.08
C ALA A 210 4.98 -7.55 10.60
N LEU A 211 5.57 -8.71 10.29
CA LEU A 211 6.87 -9.13 10.80
C LEU A 211 8.06 -8.78 9.90
N LEU A 212 7.83 -8.00 8.86
CA LEU A 212 8.75 -7.82 7.74
C LEU A 212 10.23 -7.56 8.11
N PRO A 213 10.61 -6.71 9.09
CA PRO A 213 12.02 -6.46 9.43
C PRO A 213 12.69 -7.63 10.14
N TRP A 214 11.92 -8.47 10.83
CA TRP A 214 12.45 -9.58 11.62
C TRP A 214 12.62 -10.86 10.80
N ILE A 215 11.94 -10.97 9.65
CA ILE A 215 12.09 -12.12 8.76
C ILE A 215 13.40 -11.97 7.96
N PRO A 216 14.28 -12.98 7.97
CA PRO A 216 15.57 -12.91 7.29
C PRO A 216 15.42 -12.79 5.76
N GLY A 217 16.41 -12.17 5.13
CA GLY A 217 16.47 -11.97 3.68
C GLY A 217 15.94 -10.61 3.21
N ARG A 218 16.15 -10.30 1.93
CA ARG A 218 15.77 -9.02 1.31
C ARG A 218 14.45 -9.08 0.53
N SER A 219 14.17 -10.23 -0.10
CA SER A 219 13.00 -10.44 -0.96
C SER A 219 11.72 -10.67 -0.13
N PHE A 220 10.62 -10.06 -0.54
CA PHE A 220 9.27 -10.30 -0.01
C PHE A 220 8.77 -11.71 -0.32
N ALA A 221 9.00 -12.21 -1.53
CA ALA A 221 8.70 -13.56 -1.94
C ALA A 221 9.40 -14.57 -1.03
N TRP A 222 10.70 -14.40 -0.78
CA TRP A 222 11.45 -15.25 0.14
C TRP A 222 10.86 -15.22 1.56
N LYS A 223 10.55 -14.03 2.08
CA LYS A 223 9.96 -13.88 3.43
C LYS A 223 8.58 -14.53 3.53
N GLY A 224 7.75 -14.37 2.49
CA GLY A 224 6.43 -14.98 2.39
C GLY A 224 6.50 -16.49 2.26
N TRP A 225 7.43 -16.99 1.45
CA TRP A 225 7.71 -18.42 1.30
C TRP A 225 8.17 -19.02 2.63
N LEU A 226 9.09 -18.38 3.34
CA LEU A 226 9.63 -18.87 4.60
C LEU A 226 8.54 -19.01 5.67
N LEU A 227 7.71 -17.97 5.88
CA LEU A 227 6.59 -18.06 6.82
C LEU A 227 5.52 -19.05 6.36
N GLY A 228 5.28 -19.14 5.06
CA GLY A 228 4.37 -20.14 4.49
C GLY A 228 4.87 -21.57 4.70
N LEU A 229 6.19 -21.80 4.61
CA LEU A 229 6.81 -23.09 4.89
C LEU A 229 6.71 -23.48 6.36
N LEU A 230 6.98 -22.54 7.26
CA LEU A 230 6.78 -22.78 8.70
C LEU A 230 5.32 -23.14 9.00
N TRP A 231 4.37 -22.47 8.35
CA TRP A 231 2.95 -22.82 8.44
C TRP A 231 2.64 -24.21 7.87
N SER A 232 3.17 -24.56 6.69
CA SER A 232 3.01 -25.91 6.12
C SER A 232 3.50 -26.98 7.07
N ILE A 233 4.69 -26.79 7.67
CA ILE A 233 5.28 -27.74 8.62
C ILE A 233 4.37 -27.87 9.85
N ALA A 234 3.88 -26.75 10.40
CA ALA A 234 2.94 -26.78 11.53
C ALA A 234 1.64 -27.54 11.20
N VAL A 235 1.06 -27.31 10.02
CA VAL A 235 -0.15 -28.03 9.57
C VAL A 235 0.13 -29.53 9.43
N VAL A 236 1.27 -29.89 8.84
CA VAL A 236 1.67 -31.30 8.67
C VAL A 236 1.86 -31.98 10.02
N LEU A 237 2.60 -31.36 10.94
CA LEU A 237 2.83 -31.89 12.30
C LEU A 237 1.52 -32.06 13.08
N TYR A 238 0.61 -31.09 12.98
CA TYR A 238 -0.70 -31.19 13.62
C TYR A 238 -1.57 -32.31 13.02
N SER A 239 -1.47 -32.53 11.70
CA SER A 239 -2.26 -33.55 10.99
C SER A 239 -1.64 -34.95 11.07
N PHE A 240 -0.37 -35.06 11.44
CA PHE A 240 0.40 -36.30 11.46
C PHE A 240 -0.21 -37.41 12.34
N PRO A 241 -0.69 -37.14 13.57
CA PRO A 241 -1.26 -38.19 14.43
C PRO A 241 -2.52 -38.85 13.85
N ALA A 242 -3.28 -38.12 13.03
CA ALA A 242 -4.51 -38.61 12.43
C ALA A 242 -4.28 -39.37 11.12
N MET A 243 -3.16 -39.15 10.42
CA MET A 243 -2.88 -39.75 9.10
C MET A 243 -1.37 -40.04 8.91
N PRO A 244 -0.83 -41.10 9.55
CA PRO A 244 0.61 -41.37 9.60
C PRO A 244 1.26 -41.67 8.23
N TYR A 245 0.46 -42.11 7.24
CA TYR A 245 0.93 -42.54 5.92
C TYR A 245 0.50 -41.62 4.76
N ALA A 246 -0.02 -40.42 5.05
CA ALA A 246 -0.47 -39.47 4.02
C ALA A 246 0.67 -38.61 3.43
N TRP A 247 1.76 -39.26 3.00
CA TRP A 247 2.92 -38.58 2.40
C TRP A 247 2.54 -37.69 1.21
N ASN A 248 1.56 -38.13 0.40
CA ASN A 248 0.96 -37.35 -0.68
C ASN A 248 0.43 -35.99 -0.21
N ARG A 249 -0.35 -35.97 0.88
CA ARG A 249 -0.95 -34.73 1.41
C ARG A 249 0.11 -33.80 2.01
N THR A 250 1.14 -34.36 2.65
CA THR A 250 2.29 -33.60 3.14
C THR A 250 3.00 -32.87 2.00
N LEU A 251 3.29 -33.57 0.89
CA LEU A 251 3.93 -32.94 -0.27
C LEU A 251 3.04 -31.85 -0.90
N VAL A 252 1.73 -32.09 -1.01
CA VAL A 252 0.78 -31.07 -1.48
C VAL A 252 0.88 -29.79 -0.64
N TYR A 253 0.88 -29.89 0.68
CA TYR A 253 0.98 -28.71 1.56
C TYR A 253 2.34 -28.02 1.52
N LEU A 254 3.43 -28.78 1.36
CA LEU A 254 4.77 -28.21 1.22
C LEU A 254 4.98 -27.49 -0.10
N PHE A 255 4.32 -27.93 -1.18
CA PHE A 255 4.42 -27.30 -2.49
C PHE A 255 3.47 -26.11 -2.68
N ILE A 256 2.23 -26.19 -2.19
CA ILE A 256 1.22 -25.16 -2.46
C ILE A 256 1.29 -24.01 -1.46
N LEU A 257 1.27 -24.29 -0.15
CA LEU A 257 1.05 -23.24 0.85
C LEU A 257 2.22 -22.21 0.91
N PRO A 258 3.50 -22.60 0.81
CA PRO A 258 4.60 -21.65 0.78
C PRO A 258 4.60 -20.81 -0.50
N ALA A 259 4.24 -21.42 -1.64
CA ALA A 259 4.10 -20.72 -2.92
C ALA A 259 2.97 -19.67 -2.87
N LEU A 260 1.82 -20.03 -2.29
CA LEU A 260 0.70 -19.12 -2.08
C LEU A 260 1.08 -17.95 -1.16
N SER A 261 1.67 -18.24 0.00
CA SER A 261 2.12 -17.22 0.96
C SER A 261 3.18 -16.30 0.36
N SER A 262 4.13 -16.85 -0.42
CA SER A 262 5.14 -16.10 -1.18
C SER A 262 4.52 -15.11 -2.16
N TYR A 263 3.60 -15.58 -3.01
CA TYR A 263 2.91 -14.74 -3.99
C TYR A 263 2.14 -13.59 -3.32
N LEU A 264 1.41 -13.91 -2.25
CA LEU A 264 0.62 -12.92 -1.52
C LEU A 264 1.49 -11.87 -0.81
N ALA A 265 2.66 -12.27 -0.26
CA ALA A 265 3.58 -11.34 0.37
C ALA A 265 4.17 -10.31 -0.62
N VAL A 266 4.41 -10.69 -1.88
CA VAL A 266 4.95 -9.79 -2.90
C VAL A 266 3.99 -8.63 -3.20
N ASN A 267 2.69 -8.81 -3.02
CA ASN A 267 1.71 -7.72 -3.23
C ASN A 267 1.96 -6.52 -2.29
N PHE A 268 2.56 -6.76 -1.12
CA PHE A 268 2.87 -5.70 -0.16
C PHE A 268 4.06 -4.80 -0.58
N THR A 269 4.85 -5.20 -1.60
CA THR A 269 5.98 -4.41 -2.10
C THR A 269 5.55 -2.99 -2.48
N GLY A 270 4.39 -2.84 -3.14
CA GLY A 270 3.82 -1.54 -3.55
C GLY A 270 3.33 -0.64 -2.41
N ALA A 271 3.26 -1.16 -1.18
CA ALA A 271 2.86 -0.43 0.02
C ALA A 271 4.04 -0.15 0.97
N SER A 272 5.24 -0.65 0.63
CA SER A 272 6.42 -0.59 1.49
C SER A 272 7.44 0.46 1.04
N THR A 273 8.33 0.85 1.96
CA THR A 273 9.46 1.76 1.67
C THR A 273 10.76 1.03 1.35
N PHE A 274 10.74 -0.31 1.25
CA PHE A 274 11.96 -1.13 1.14
C PHE A 274 12.41 -1.38 -0.31
N THR A 275 11.51 -1.23 -1.27
CA THR A 275 11.72 -1.71 -2.65
C THR A 275 11.67 -0.59 -3.68
N SER A 276 12.48 -0.75 -4.73
CA SER A 276 12.37 0.02 -5.97
C SER A 276 11.60 -0.77 -7.03
N LEU A 277 11.06 -0.09 -8.04
CA LEU A 277 10.33 -0.74 -9.15
C LEU A 277 11.17 -1.82 -9.85
N SER A 278 12.43 -1.51 -10.15
CA SER A 278 13.36 -2.47 -10.77
C SER A 278 13.66 -3.66 -9.88
N GLY A 279 13.76 -3.45 -8.56
CA GLY A 279 13.92 -4.51 -7.57
C GLY A 279 12.73 -5.47 -7.56
N VAL A 280 11.51 -4.93 -7.52
CA VAL A 280 10.27 -5.74 -7.56
C VAL A 280 10.16 -6.53 -8.87
N GLN A 281 10.49 -5.92 -10.01
CA GLN A 281 10.49 -6.62 -11.30
C GLN A 281 11.49 -7.78 -11.34
N ARG A 282 12.69 -7.60 -10.79
CA ARG A 282 13.70 -8.66 -10.69
C ARG A 282 13.23 -9.80 -9.79
N GLU A 283 12.62 -9.46 -8.65
CA GLU A 283 12.06 -10.42 -7.71
C GLU A 283 10.94 -11.25 -8.33
N LEU A 284 9.97 -10.60 -8.98
CA LEU A 284 8.85 -11.27 -9.65
C LEU A 284 9.31 -12.19 -10.78
N ARG A 285 10.34 -11.80 -11.53
CA ARG A 285 10.88 -12.61 -12.63
C ARG A 285 11.37 -13.99 -12.17
N VAL A 286 11.82 -14.10 -10.93
CA VAL A 286 12.31 -15.36 -10.34
C VAL A 286 11.22 -16.04 -9.51
N ALA A 287 10.57 -15.27 -8.63
CA ALA A 287 9.61 -15.81 -7.67
C ALA A 287 8.32 -16.32 -8.30
N LEU A 288 7.80 -15.62 -9.33
CA LEU A 288 6.52 -15.98 -9.92
C LEU A 288 6.57 -17.32 -10.69
N PRO A 289 7.54 -17.57 -11.59
CA PRO A 289 7.67 -18.88 -12.24
C PRO A 289 7.88 -20.01 -11.22
N ALA A 290 8.70 -19.79 -10.19
CA ALA A 290 8.94 -20.77 -9.14
C ALA A 290 7.67 -21.09 -8.34
N ALA A 291 6.89 -20.07 -7.98
CA ALA A 291 5.61 -20.25 -7.29
C ALA A 291 4.60 -21.00 -8.15
N ILE A 292 4.50 -20.68 -9.44
CA ILE A 292 3.60 -21.38 -10.39
C ILE A 292 4.02 -22.84 -10.53
N PHE A 293 5.31 -23.11 -10.71
CA PHE A 293 5.82 -24.48 -10.84
C PHE A 293 5.56 -25.30 -9.57
N SER A 294 5.89 -24.73 -8.40
CA SER A 294 5.65 -25.36 -7.09
C SER A 294 4.17 -25.64 -6.87
N ALA A 295 3.30 -24.65 -7.06
CA ALA A 295 1.86 -24.83 -6.90
C ALA A 295 1.30 -25.85 -7.92
N GLY A 296 1.79 -25.83 -9.16
CA GLY A 296 1.40 -26.78 -10.20
C GLY A 296 1.72 -28.23 -9.83
N LEU A 297 2.94 -28.49 -9.35
CA LEU A 297 3.30 -29.82 -8.82
C LEU A 297 2.39 -30.25 -7.69
N GLY A 298 2.09 -29.34 -6.75
CA GLY A 298 1.17 -29.62 -5.65
C GLY A 298 -0.26 -29.95 -6.13
N VAL A 299 -0.77 -29.27 -7.15
CA VAL A 299 -2.08 -29.56 -7.75
C VAL A 299 -2.08 -30.92 -8.45
N VAL A 300 -1.03 -31.24 -9.21
CA VAL A 300 -0.89 -32.57 -9.85
C VAL A 300 -0.89 -33.67 -8.79
N LEU A 301 -0.13 -33.52 -7.72
CA LEU A 301 -0.12 -34.49 -6.61
C LEU A 301 -1.48 -34.59 -5.92
N LEU A 302 -2.20 -33.48 -5.74
CA LEU A 302 -3.54 -33.48 -5.15
C LEU A 302 -4.52 -34.27 -6.01
N VAL A 303 -4.45 -34.14 -7.34
CA VAL A 303 -5.28 -34.87 -8.29
C VAL A 303 -4.90 -36.35 -8.31
N LEU A 304 -3.61 -36.69 -8.39
CA LEU A 304 -3.13 -38.08 -8.38
C LEU A 304 -3.57 -38.81 -7.10
N ASN A 305 -3.57 -38.12 -5.96
CA ASN A 305 -4.01 -38.69 -4.69
C ASN A 305 -5.53 -39.01 -4.64
N GLN A 306 -6.33 -38.55 -5.61
CA GLN A 306 -7.73 -38.95 -5.75
C GLN A 306 -7.88 -40.26 -6.55
N PHE A 307 -6.89 -40.63 -7.36
CA PHE A 307 -6.91 -41.83 -8.21
C PHE A 307 -6.16 -43.01 -7.62
N VAL A 308 -5.28 -42.78 -6.66
CA VAL A 308 -4.63 -43.83 -5.87
C VAL A 308 -5.56 -44.19 -4.71
N LEU A 309 -6.45 -45.15 -4.97
CA LEU A 309 -7.25 -45.88 -3.99
C LEU A 309 -6.37 -46.81 -3.13
#